data_AF-A0A2E1ETE4-F1
#
_entry.id   AF-A0A2E1ETE4-F1
#
_cell.length_a   1.000
_cell.length_b   1.000
_cell.length_c   1.000
_cell.angle_alpha   90.00
_cell.angle_beta   90.00
_cell.angle_gamma   90.00
#
_symmetry.space_group_name_H-M   'P 1'
#
loop_
_entity.id
_entity.type
_entity.pdbx_description
1 polymer ?
#
loop_
_entity_poly.entity_id
_entity_poly.type
_entity_poly.pdbx_seq_one_letter_code
_entity_poly.pdbx_strand_id
1 'polypeptide(L)'
;MERDFFNDPFSLEEITELFKNVVVKDYISVRSPAFKKLNVDLNLLHDKEILNMMLEEPRLIRRPLILIDDKLIIGTDKSAMSNII
;
A
#
# COMPACT_ATOMS: atom_id res chain seq x y z
N MET A 1 16.78 2.13 -4.39
CA MET A 1 16.19 2.46 -5.70
C MET A 1 14.86 3.14 -5.44
N GLU A 2 14.57 4.25 -6.10
CA GLU A 2 13.26 4.92 -6.01
C GLU A 2 12.43 4.49 -7.23
N ARG A 3 11.18 4.06 -6.99
CA ARG A 3 10.22 3.72 -8.06
C ARG A 3 9.01 4.63 -7.92
N ASP A 4 8.67 5.31 -9.00
CA ASP A 4 7.42 6.07 -9.09
C ASP A 4 6.32 5.19 -9.68
N PHE A 5 5.50 4.63 -8.79
CA PHE A 5 4.39 3.74 -9.17
C PHE A 5 3.19 4.47 -9.78
N PHE A 6 3.24 5.79 -9.97
CA PHE A 6 2.29 6.48 -10.84
C PHE A 6 2.66 6.41 -12.31
N ASN A 7 3.95 6.48 -12.60
CA ASN A 7 4.48 6.40 -13.96
C ASN A 7 4.71 4.94 -14.38
N ASP A 8 5.05 4.08 -13.42
CA ASP A 8 5.29 2.65 -13.60
C ASP A 8 4.47 1.85 -12.58
N PRO A 9 3.16 1.65 -12.84
CA PRO A 9 2.27 0.95 -11.92
C PRO A 9 2.70 -0.50 -11.75
N PHE A 10 2.43 -1.05 -10.56
CA PHE A 10 2.70 -2.46 -10.29
C PHE A 10 1.83 -3.36 -11.18
N SER A 11 2.35 -4.54 -11.51
CA SER A 11 1.51 -5.64 -11.96
C SER A 11 0.74 -6.27 -10.78
N LEU A 12 -0.32 -7.03 -11.08
CA LEU A 12 -1.07 -7.76 -10.07
C LEU A 12 -0.18 -8.74 -9.30
N GLU A 13 0.75 -9.40 -9.99
CA GLU A 13 1.69 -10.34 -9.40
C GLU A 13 2.67 -9.63 -8.46
N GLU A 14 3.26 -8.51 -8.92
CA GLU A 14 4.17 -7.70 -8.09
C GLU A 14 3.50 -7.16 -6.84
N ILE A 15 2.31 -6.55 -6.95
CA ILE A 15 1.63 -5.97 -5.80
C ILE A 15 1.18 -7.07 -4.83
N THR A 16 0.75 -8.23 -5.34
CA THR A 16 0.37 -9.36 -4.49
C THR A 16 1.57 -9.90 -3.72
N GLU A 17 2.72 -10.06 -4.36
CA GLU A 17 3.96 -10.49 -3.69
C GLU A 17 4.47 -9.44 -2.70
N LEU A 18 4.45 -8.15 -3.06
CA LEU A 18 4.90 -7.05 -2.20
C LEU A 18 4.11 -6.96 -0.89
N PHE A 19 2.80 -7.23 -0.96
CA PHE A 19 1.90 -7.13 0.17
C PHE A 19 1.60 -8.48 0.85
N LYS A 20 2.18 -9.59 0.38
CA LYS A 20 1.92 -10.96 0.84
C LYS A 20 2.11 -11.19 2.34
N ASN A 21 3.12 -10.52 2.93
CA ASN A 21 3.52 -10.71 4.32
C ASN A 21 3.04 -9.58 5.24
N VAL A 22 2.16 -8.71 4.76
CA VAL A 22 1.66 -7.55 5.51
C VAL A 22 0.14 -7.44 5.40
N VAL A 23 -0.44 -6.66 6.32
CA VAL A 23 -1.87 -6.42 6.30
C VAL A 23 -2.18 -5.29 5.32
N VAL A 24 -2.69 -5.61 4.13
CA VAL A 24 -2.87 -4.67 3.00
C VAL A 24 -3.65 -3.41 3.40
N LYS A 25 -4.70 -3.55 4.22
CA LYS A 25 -5.53 -2.43 4.68
C LYS A 25 -4.76 -1.34 5.42
N ASP A 26 -3.66 -1.66 6.10
CA ASP A 26 -2.86 -0.69 6.87
C ASP A 26 -2.11 0.29 5.96
N TYR A 27 -1.93 -0.11 4.70
CA TYR A 27 -1.26 0.63 3.64
C TYR A 27 -2.23 1.40 2.74
N ILE A 28 -3.55 1.30 2.97
CA ILE A 28 -4.51 2.22 2.34
C ILE A 28 -4.57 3.56 3.08
N SER A 29 -4.49 4.63 2.31
CA SER A 29 -4.67 6.00 2.73
C SER A 29 -6.16 6.32 2.79
N VAL A 30 -6.83 5.84 3.84
CA VAL A 30 -8.26 6.08 4.13
C VAL A 30 -8.61 7.56 4.24
N ARG A 31 -7.62 8.42 4.53
CA ARG A 31 -7.80 9.87 4.61
C ARG A 31 -7.75 10.57 3.24
N SER A 32 -7.39 9.86 2.18
CA SER A 32 -7.26 10.45 0.84
C SER A 32 -8.63 10.84 0.28
N PRO A 33 -8.72 11.95 -0.50
CA PRO A 33 -9.94 12.29 -1.22
C PRO A 33 -10.40 11.19 -2.19
N ALA A 34 -9.46 10.45 -2.77
CA ALA A 34 -9.75 9.31 -3.65
C ALA A 34 -10.49 8.21 -2.90
N PHE A 35 -10.00 7.82 -1.72
CA PHE A 35 -10.67 6.82 -0.89
C PHE A 35 -12.08 7.27 -0.45
N LYS A 36 -12.22 8.53 -0.02
CA LYS A 36 -13.53 9.10 0.39
C LYS A 36 -14.56 9.09 -0.74
N LYS A 37 -14.13 9.20 -2.00
CA LYS A 37 -15.03 9.15 -3.16
C LYS A 37 -15.54 7.73 -3.46
N LEU A 38 -14.78 6.70 -3.09
CA LEU A 38 -15.16 5.30 -3.34
C LEU A 38 -16.31 4.84 -2.44
N ASN A 39 -16.49 5.47 -1.27
CA ASN A 39 -17.56 5.16 -0.32
C ASN A 39 -17.64 3.64 0.02
N VAL A 40 -16.47 3.01 0.17
CA VAL A 40 -16.32 1.59 0.50
C VAL A 40 -15.87 1.40 1.95
N ASP A 41 -16.23 0.25 2.53
CA ASP A 41 -15.76 -0.17 3.86
C ASP A 41 -14.67 -1.23 3.71
N LEU A 42 -13.44 -0.91 4.16
CA LEU A 42 -12.31 -1.84 4.10
C LEU A 42 -12.53 -3.12 4.90
N ASN A 43 -13.37 -3.11 5.93
CA ASN A 43 -13.63 -4.30 6.74
C ASN A 43 -14.49 -5.33 6.00
N LEU A 44 -15.16 -4.91 4.92
CA LEU A 44 -15.97 -5.77 4.07
C LEU A 44 -15.22 -6.27 2.83
N LEU A 45 -14.02 -5.76 2.57
CA LEU A 45 -13.22 -6.08 1.39
C LEU A 45 -12.17 -7.13 1.70
N HIS A 46 -11.96 -8.03 0.74
CA HIS A 46 -10.85 -8.97 0.80
C HIS A 46 -9.54 -8.30 0.36
N ASP A 47 -8.39 -8.79 0.82
CA ASP A 47 -7.07 -8.26 0.46
C ASP A 47 -6.89 -8.15 -1.06
N LYS A 48 -7.36 -9.12 -1.83
CA LYS A 48 -7.32 -9.09 -3.30
C LYS A 48 -8.11 -7.92 -3.90
N GLU A 49 -9.26 -7.57 -3.33
CA GLU A 49 -10.06 -6.43 -3.78
C GLU A 49 -9.36 -5.12 -3.45
N ILE A 50 -8.78 -5.04 -2.24
CA ILE A 50 -7.98 -3.88 -1.81
C ILE A 50 -6.77 -3.70 -2.73
N LEU A 51 -6.06 -4.77 -3.09
CA LEU A 51 -4.94 -4.74 -4.03
C LEU A 51 -5.36 -4.27 -5.42
N ASN A 52 -6.49 -4.78 -5.95
CA ASN A 52 -7.03 -4.30 -7.22
C ASN A 52 -7.34 -2.80 -7.18
N MET A 53 -7.94 -2.31 -6.10
CA MET A 53 -8.18 -0.87 -5.94
C MET A 53 -6.88 -0.06 -5.88
N MET A 54 -5.83 -0.58 -5.28
CA MET A 54 -4.50 0.06 -5.27
C MET A 54 -3.87 0.11 -6.67
N LEU A 55 -4.10 -0.91 -7.51
CA LEU A 55 -3.65 -0.94 -8.90
C LEU A 55 -4.41 0.08 -9.76
N GLU A 56 -5.74 0.13 -9.62
CA GLU A 56 -6.58 1.10 -10.35
C GLU A 56 -6.34 2.54 -9.88
N GLU A 57 -6.10 2.71 -8.58
CA GLU A 57 -5.86 4.01 -7.96
C GLU A 57 -4.64 3.98 -7.02
N PRO A 58 -3.42 4.16 -7.58
CA PRO A 58 -2.19 4.20 -6.78
C PRO A 58 -2.14 5.36 -5.76
N ARG A 59 -3.04 6.35 -5.85
CA ARG A 59 -3.22 7.39 -4.82
C ARG A 59 -3.80 6.85 -3.51
N LEU A 60 -4.41 5.66 -3.53
CA LEU A 60 -4.87 5.00 -2.32
C LEU A 60 -3.72 4.48 -1.48
N ILE A 61 -2.52 4.29 -2.04
CA ILE A 61 -1.38 3.73 -1.32
C ILE A 61 -0.76 4.80 -0.41
N ARG A 62 -0.52 4.47 0.87
CA ARG A 62 0.17 5.34 1.85
C ARG A 62 1.64 5.51 1.48
N ARG A 63 2.19 6.69 1.75
CA ARG A 63 3.54 7.07 1.31
C ARG A 63 4.32 7.78 2.41
N PRO A 64 5.66 7.68 2.39
CA PRO A 64 6.46 6.84 1.49
C PRO A 64 6.35 5.34 1.84
N LEU A 65 6.33 4.48 0.82
CA LEU A 65 6.53 3.03 0.99
C LEU A 65 8.02 2.74 0.92
N ILE A 66 8.52 1.99 1.88
CA ILE A 66 9.92 1.61 1.99
C ILE A 66 9.95 0.07 2.01
N LEU A 67 10.78 -0.54 1.18
CA LEU A 67 10.98 -1.99 1.14
C LEU A 67 12.41 -2.29 1.57
N ILE A 68 12.59 -3.04 2.66
CA ILE A 68 13.90 -3.41 3.23
C ILE A 68 13.86 -4.89 3.59
N ASP A 69 14.79 -5.69 3.05
CA ASP A 69 14.88 -7.14 3.30
C ASP A 69 13.52 -7.86 3.21
N ASP A 70 12.79 -7.63 2.11
CA ASP A 70 11.43 -8.14 1.85
C ASP A 70 10.33 -7.71 2.84
N LYS A 71 10.63 -6.73 3.71
CA LYS A 71 9.65 -6.10 4.60
C LYS A 71 9.22 -4.76 4.03
N LEU A 72 7.94 -4.69 3.68
CA LEU A 72 7.29 -3.43 3.36
C LEU A 72 7.02 -2.67 4.66
N ILE A 73 7.38 -1.40 4.71
CA ILE A 73 7.14 -0.49 5.82
C ILE A 73 6.70 0.87 5.31
N ILE A 74 5.87 1.55 6.10
CA ILE A 74 5.46 2.93 5.83
C ILE A 74 6.49 3.83 6.50
N GLY A 75 7.16 4.71 5.74
CA GLY A 75 8.24 5.55 6.31
C GLY A 75 7.79 6.54 7.38
N THR A 76 6.49 6.76 7.55
CA THR A 76 5.95 7.54 8.68
C THR A 76 5.82 6.74 9.97
N ASP A 77 5.96 5.42 9.91
CA ASP A 77 5.87 4.54 11.08
C ASP A 77 7.20 4.55 11.84
N LYS A 78 7.28 5.40 12.87
CA LYS A 78 8.48 5.54 13.70
C LYS A 78 8.85 4.25 14.44
N SER A 79 7.88 3.39 14.74
CA SER A 79 8.10 2.12 15.43
C SER A 79 8.80 1.12 14.51
N ALA A 80 8.33 1.01 13.27
CA ALA A 80 8.96 0.21 12.23
C ALA A 80 10.37 0.72 11.88
N MET A 81 10.52 2.05 11.74
CA MET A 81 11.82 2.68 11.45
C MET A 81 12.87 2.43 12.55
N SER A 82 12.47 2.43 13.83
CA SER A 82 13.40 2.23 14.96
C SER A 82 14.01 0.84 15.03
N ASN A 83 13.46 -0.15 14.33
CA ASN A 83 14.01 -1.52 14.27
C ASN A 83 14.99 -1.72 13.10
N ILE A 84 15.24 -0.67 12.31
CA ILE A 84 16.03 -0.73 11.07
C ILE A 84 17.28 0.17 11.17
N ILE A 85 17.40 0.98 12.22
CA ILE A 85 18.54 1.86 12.48
C ILE A 85 19.39 1.29 13.62
#